data_AF-A0A939UTE5-F1
#
_entry.id   AF-A0A939UTE5-F1
#
_cell.length_a   1.000
_cell.length_b   1.000
_cell.length_c   1.000
_cell.angle_alpha   90.00
_cell.angle_beta   90.00
_cell.angle_gamma   90.00
#
_symmetry.space_group_name_H-M   'P 1'
#
loop_
_entity.id
_entity.type
_entity.pdbx_description
1 polymer ?
#
loop_
_entity_poly.entity_id
_entity_poly.type
_entity_poly.pdbx_seq_one_letter_code
_entity_poly.pdbx_strand_id
1 'polypeptide(L)' 'MERMEIKQYPSGRIVGFIEIDSNGDKTVKEFSGRILGYYRKSRGGTFDFYGRQLAFGDVTGIFFKQYFNF' A
#
# COMPACT_ATOMS: atom_id res chain seq x y z
N MET A 1 -12.85 -9.70 0.16
CA MET A 1 -11.49 -9.17 -0.06
C MET A 1 -11.55 -8.29 -1.29
N GLU A 2 -11.21 -7.01 -1.15
CA GLU A 2 -11.22 -6.03 -2.24
C GLU A 2 -9.77 -5.76 -2.69
N ARG A 3 -9.57 -5.45 -3.97
CA ARG A 3 -8.26 -5.10 -4.52
C ARG A 3 -8.35 -3.80 -5.31
N MET A 4 -7.49 -2.86 -4.97
CA MET A 4 -7.31 -1.60 -5.68
C MET A 4 -6.03 -1.65 -6.53
N GLU A 5 -6.12 -1.23 -7.78
CA GLU A 5 -4.95 -1.07 -8.67
C GLU A 5 -4.34 0.32 -8.51
N ILE A 6 -3.02 0.38 -8.39
CA ILE A 6 -2.28 1.64 -8.42
C ILE A 6 -1.66 1.80 -9.80
N LYS A 7 -2.07 2.86 -10.50
CA LYS A 7 -1.62 3.17 -11.86
C LYS A 7 -0.72 4.39 -11.85
N GLN A 8 0.41 4.28 -12.53
CA GLN A 8 1.31 5.39 -12.79
C GLN A 8 0.67 6.35 -13.80
N TYR A 9 0.73 7.65 -13.51
CA TYR A 9 0.38 8.70 -14.48
C TYR A 9 1.66 9.19 -15.20
N PRO A 10 1.61 9.51 -16.50
CA PRO A 10 0.47 9.43 -17.42
C PRO A 10 0.32 8.07 -18.13
N SER A 11 1.27 7.14 -17.96
CA SER A 11 1.34 5.90 -18.74
C SER A 11 0.15 4.95 -18.52
N GLY A 12 -0.57 5.08 -17.42
CA GLY A 12 -1.62 4.14 -17.01
C GLY A 12 -1.10 2.78 -16.57
N ARG A 13 0.24 2.60 -16.53
CA ARG A 13 0.88 1.34 -16.15
C ARG A 13 0.55 1.00 -14.70
N ILE A 14 0.11 -0.23 -14.46
CA ILE A 14 -0.08 -0.73 -13.09
C ILE A 14 1.29 -0.92 -12.44
N VAL A 15 1.50 -0.29 -11.28
CA VAL A 15 2.75 -0.36 -10.49
C VAL A 15 2.61 -1.18 -9.22
N GLY A 16 1.38 -1.46 -8.80
CA GLY A 16 1.10 -2.36 -7.69
C GLY A 16 -0.35 -2.32 -7.26
N PHE A 17 -0.60 -2.84 -6.07
CA PHE A 17 -1.93 -3.16 -5.58
C PHE A 17 -2.06 -2.87 -4.09
N ILE A 18 -3.25 -2.49 -3.67
CA ILE A 18 -3.66 -2.46 -2.27
C ILE A 18 -4.78 -3.48 -2.10
N GLU A 19 -4.56 -4.49 -1.27
CA GLU A 19 -5.56 -5.51 -0.94
C GLU A 19 -6.18 -5.18 0.42
N ILE A 20 -7.51 -5.11 0.48
CA ILE A 20 -8.29 -4.75 1.66
C ILE A 20 -9.06 -5.99 2.13
N ASP A 21 -8.86 -6.37 3.39
CA ASP A 21 -9.60 -7.48 4.00
C ASP A 21 -10.92 -7.02 4.65
N SER A 22 -11.71 -7.96 5.17
CA SER A 22 -12.99 -7.67 5.83
C SER A 22 -12.84 -6.86 7.13
N ASN A 23 -11.65 -6.84 7.72
CA ASN A 23 -11.36 -6.07 8.92
C ASN A 23 -10.95 -4.63 8.59
N GLY A 24 -10.72 -4.32 7.31
CA GLY A 24 -10.22 -3.05 6.84
C GLY A 24 -8.70 -2.89 7.01
N ASP A 25 -7.98 -3.98 7.27
CA ASP A 25 -6.54 -4.00 7.12
C ASP A 25 -6.18 -3.93 5.64
N LYS A 26 -5.03 -3.33 5.34
CA LYS A 26 -4.54 -3.19 3.96
C LYS A 26 -3.18 -3.81 3.81
N THR A 27 -2.98 -4.56 2.75
CA THR A 27 -1.68 -5.08 2.32
C THR A 27 -1.26 -4.40 1.04
N VAL A 28 -0.06 -3.82 1.04
CA VAL A 28 0.48 -3.08 -0.10
C VAL A 28 1.48 -3.96 -0.83
N LYS A 29 1.25 -4.20 -2.12
CA LYS A 29 2.11 -5.03 -2.97
C LYS A 29 2.59 -4.24 -4.17
N GLU A 30 3.85 -4.44 -4.57
CA GLU A 30 4.31 -4.00 -5.88
C GLU A 30 3.77 -4.92 -6.99
N PHE A 31 3.96 -4.56 -8.26
CA PHE A 31 3.46 -5.31 -9.41
C PHE A 31 3.87 -6.79 -9.42
N SER A 32 5.07 -7.12 -8.93
CA SER A 32 5.60 -8.50 -8.84
C SER A 32 4.90 -9.36 -7.76
N GLY A 33 4.08 -8.74 -6.90
CA GLY A 33 3.46 -9.38 -5.74
C GLY A 33 4.28 -9.25 -4.44
N ARG A 34 5.49 -8.69 -4.46
CA ARG A 34 6.27 -8.42 -3.25
C ARG A 34 5.54 -7.42 -2.37
N ILE A 35 5.45 -7.72 -1.08
CA ILE A 35 4.81 -6.85 -0.09
C ILE A 35 5.76 -5.70 0.28
N LEU A 36 5.24 -4.48 0.25
CA LEU A 36 5.95 -3.26 0.64
C LEU A 36 5.64 -2.84 2.08
N GLY A 37 4.43 -3.12 2.54
CA GLY A 37 3.98 -2.79 3.89
C GLY A 37 2.48 -3.00 4.08
N TYR A 38 1.98 -2.49 5.21
CA TYR A 38 0.64 -2.77 5.69
C TYR A 38 0.01 -1.56 6.37
N TYR A 39 -1.31 -1.43 6.29
CA TYR A 39 -2.09 -0.68 7.26
C TYR A 39 -2.83 -1.66 8.16
N ARG A 40 -2.74 -1.45 9.48
CA ARG A 40 -3.46 -2.26 10.48
C ARG A 40 -4.50 -1.38 11.14
N LYS A 41 -5.78 -1.65 10.87
CA LYS A 41 -6.90 -0.86 11.40
C LYS A 41 -6.98 -0.96 12.92
N SER A 42 -6.76 -2.16 13.47
CA SER A 42 -6.75 -2.41 14.92
C SER A 42 -5.67 -1.63 15.67
N ARG A 43 -4.56 -1.31 15.00
CA ARG A 43 -3.46 -0.51 15.55
C ARG A 43 -3.51 0.97 15.13
N GLY A 44 -4.42 1.32 14.22
CA GLY A 44 -4.55 2.67 13.66
C GLY A 44 -3.24 3.18 13.05
N GLY A 45 -2.47 2.33 12.37
CA GLY A 45 -1.13 2.69 11.89
C GLY A 45 -0.71 1.99 10.62
N THR A 46 0.22 2.63 9.92
CA THR A 46 0.89 2.08 8.72
C THR A 46 2.28 1.59 9.10
N PHE A 47 2.61 0.40 8.65
CA PHE A 47 3.82 -0.33 9.01
C PHE A 47 4.55 -0.74 7.74
N ASP A 48 5.89 -0.71 7.76
CA ASP A 48 6.68 -1.26 6.68
C ASP A 48 6.66 -2.80 6.68
N PHE A 49 7.32 -3.40 5.68
CA PHE A 49 7.45 -4.85 5.56
C PHE A 49 8.05 -5.53 6.81
N TYR A 50 8.90 -4.83 7.56
CA TYR A 50 9.54 -5.33 8.79
C TYR A 50 8.69 -5.12 10.05
N GLY A 51 7.50 -4.52 9.92
CA GLY A 51 6.60 -4.26 11.05
C GLY A 51 6.95 -2.99 11.84
N ARG A 52 7.83 -2.14 11.34
CA ARG A 52 8.12 -0.83 11.96
C ARG A 52 7.02 0.13 11.59
N GLN A 53 6.49 0.86 12.57
CA GLN A 53 5.45 1.86 12.32
C GLN A 53 6.05 3.08 11.62
N LEU A 54 5.50 3.43 10.47
CA LEU A 54 5.90 4.60 9.68
C LEU A 54 5.08 5.85 10.05
N ALA A 55 3.79 5.66 10.33
CA ALA A 55 2.88 6.73 10.71
C ALA A 55 1.65 6.19 11.45
N PHE A 56 0.93 7.10 12.11
CA PHE A 56 -0.46 6.88 12.52
C PHE A 56 -1.39 7.10 11.33
N GLY A 57 -2.50 6.36 11.32
CA GLY A 57 -3.48 6.37 10.24
C GLY A 57 -3.06 5.57 9.01
N ASP A 58 -3.91 5.65 7.99
CA ASP A 58 -3.70 5.00 6.70
C ASP A 58 -2.93 5.92 5.74
N VAL A 59 -1.65 5.61 5.58
CA VAL A 59 -0.75 6.31 4.65
C VAL A 59 -0.13 5.34 3.65
N THR A 60 -0.85 4.29 3.26
CA THR A 60 -0.33 3.25 2.34
C THR A 60 0.17 3.79 0.99
N GLY A 61 -0.24 5.01 0.61
CA GLY A 61 0.30 5.69 -0.57
C GLY A 61 1.82 5.93 -0.53
N ILE A 62 2.43 6.01 0.67
CA ILE A 62 3.88 6.26 0.81
C ILE A 62 4.75 5.21 0.11
N PHE A 63 4.28 3.96 0.04
CA PHE A 63 5.00 2.85 -0.60
C PHE A 63 5.08 2.97 -2.11
N PHE A 64 4.26 3.82 -2.73
CA PHE A 64 4.26 4.02 -4.17
C PHE A 64 4.98 5.31 -4.61
N LYS A 65 5.49 6.11 -3.68
CA LYS A 65 6.11 7.41 -3.97
C LYS A 65 7.20 7.31 -5.05
N GLN A 66 8.01 6.25 -5.03
CA GLN A 66 9.07 6.03 -6.02
C GLN A 66 8.57 5.87 -7.48
N TYR A 67 7.29 5.58 -7.69
CA TYR A 67 6.70 5.43 -9.02
C TYR A 67 6.11 6.73 -9.56
N PHE A 68 6.07 7.78 -8.75
CA PHE A 68 5.54 9.10 -9.11
C PHE A 68 6.66 10.13 -8.98
N ASN A 69 7.27 10.51 -10.10
CA ASN A 69 8.14 11.68 -10.18
C ASN A 69 7.26 12.89 -10.47
N PHE A 70 7.24 13.85 -9.56
CA PHE A 70 6.64 15.17 -9.77
C PHE A 70 7.75 16.19 -10.00
#